data_AF-A0A960LWI7-F1
#
_entry.id   AF-A0A960LWI7-F1
#
_cell.length_a   1.000
_cell.length_b   1.000
_cell.length_c   1.000
_cell.angle_alpha   90.00
_cell.angle_beta   90.00
_cell.angle_gamma   90.00
#
_symmetry.space_group_name_H-M   'P 1'
#
loop_
_entity.id
_entity.type
_entity.pdbx_description
1 polymer ?
#
loop_
_entity_poly.entity_id
_entity_poly.type
_entity_poly.pdbx_seq_one_letter_code
_entity_poly.pdbx_strand_id
1 'polypeptide(L)'
;MIVLAGAVVIIGPWLLGLNRPFSLAPALILLGVCGVLSAILLWRYPEPTGTGLPPSTGVWLLFLAYVGIWTRFGIPYDSDLQLARFSGLLLLFWILSQWGARGDRWKWLLGLLLLSVSIMAWYAVILNARGSNMILWLMERPDDYGMRASGAFVCPNHFAQMLGLFLPLSLVLAVYRGCGLPLRILGGYTFLVSLYPLLLTQSRAGWIGALVGIGLAVWLMASRKGMRHAILAALILLAAFAGVGFTLWHTSEIVRARVEKTMKGDVRLQLWQDTLDLIQDHPVLGSGPGSFRFAYHDYQHVMKNYLDPEFAHNEYLHFTAELGGVGITLAALAWGVLMIALTRRFWKADRDRDRVLLGGGLAALAGTLAHAAFDFQFNIYGNAVLIITVAGLVCGVTAPIRSDRERKAGAARLTALLALLLSAYVLVTGVRYWGVTRVLAGADAATRSLSSADAEQLFSRARFWYASNWRIALREADYLRKRSAWNRNPEMRERQLNEAEALYQQVLRANPWEVNARYGLSGLLWIRGEQEQALDIRLRLAEQRPFDAFLQAEAAVALDMMGRTREAIPYMEKAWILARDETYRKELNKLKAKAKHAAPAG
;
A
#
# COMPACT_ATOMS: atom_id res chain seq x y z
N MET A 1 15.65 12.74 17.81
CA MET A 1 15.18 13.13 16.45
C MET A 1 15.49 12.09 15.39
N ILE A 2 16.74 11.91 14.96
CA ILE A 2 17.10 10.86 13.98
C ILE A 2 16.79 9.45 14.51
N VAL A 3 16.88 9.23 15.83
CA VAL A 3 16.47 7.97 16.46
C VAL A 3 14.96 7.74 16.33
N LEU A 4 14.13 8.78 16.54
CA LEU A 4 12.66 8.67 16.47
C LEU A 4 12.15 8.53 15.02
N ALA A 5 12.66 9.36 14.09
CA ALA A 5 12.38 9.19 12.67
C ALA A 5 12.96 7.86 12.15
N GLY A 6 14.13 7.49 12.64
CA GLY A 6 14.77 6.21 12.38
C GLY A 6 13.91 5.03 12.82
N ALA A 7 13.18 5.11 13.94
CA ALA A 7 12.25 4.06 14.34
C ALA A 7 11.16 3.81 13.29
N VAL A 8 10.57 4.86 12.70
CA VAL A 8 9.56 4.71 11.63
C VAL A 8 10.16 4.07 10.38
N VAL A 9 11.35 4.49 9.97
CA VAL A 9 11.99 3.98 8.74
C VAL A 9 12.59 2.58 8.93
N ILE A 10 13.18 2.29 10.09
CA ILE A 10 13.89 1.04 10.36
C ILE A 10 12.91 -0.05 10.81
N ILE A 11 12.03 0.25 11.77
CA ILE A 11 11.11 -0.74 12.38
C ILE A 11 9.82 -0.84 11.56
N GLY A 12 9.34 0.27 10.99
CA GLY A 12 8.08 0.30 10.26
C GLY A 12 7.92 -0.79 9.18
N PRO A 13 8.90 -0.98 8.27
CA PRO A 13 8.85 -2.05 7.26
C PRO A 13 8.74 -3.47 7.86
N TRP A 14 9.26 -3.70 9.07
CA TRP A 14 9.13 -4.99 9.76
C TRP A 14 7.69 -5.26 10.21
N LEU A 15 6.90 -4.22 10.50
CA LEU A 15 5.52 -4.37 10.98
C LEU A 15 4.57 -4.59 9.80
N LEU A 16 4.78 -5.68 9.05
CA LEU A 16 3.99 -6.10 7.89
C LEU A 16 3.89 -5.03 6.80
N GLY A 17 5.01 -4.38 6.49
CA GLY A 17 5.06 -3.33 5.46
C GLY A 17 4.29 -2.06 5.82
N LEU A 18 4.00 -1.83 7.10
CA LEU A 18 3.39 -0.59 7.62
C LEU A 18 1.97 -0.29 7.09
N ASN A 19 1.24 -1.32 6.63
CA ASN A 19 -0.08 -1.18 6.02
C ASN A 19 -1.24 -1.61 6.91
N ARG A 20 -0.96 -2.14 8.10
CA ARG A 20 -2.00 -2.57 9.04
C ARG A 20 -2.34 -1.44 10.00
N PRO A 21 -3.60 -1.33 10.47
CA PRO A 21 -4.00 -0.26 11.38
C PRO A 21 -3.11 -0.12 12.62
N PHE A 22 -2.70 -1.26 13.21
CA PHE A 22 -1.83 -1.30 14.38
C PHE A 22 -0.40 -0.78 14.13
N SER A 23 0.03 -0.73 12.87
CA SER A 23 1.37 -0.28 12.47
C SER A 23 1.35 1.15 11.91
N LEU A 24 0.35 1.48 11.10
CA LEU A 24 0.23 2.76 10.41
C LEU A 24 -0.05 3.92 11.36
N ALA A 25 -1.00 3.77 12.29
CA ALA A 25 -1.37 4.84 13.21
C ALA A 25 -0.17 5.28 14.10
N PRO A 26 0.54 4.35 14.77
CA PRO A 26 1.72 4.72 15.55
C PRO A 26 2.81 5.38 14.71
N ALA A 27 3.02 4.95 13.46
CA ALA A 27 3.97 5.61 12.57
C ALA A 27 3.57 7.05 12.24
N LEU A 28 2.29 7.31 11.94
CA LEU A 28 1.81 8.69 11.72
C LEU A 28 1.98 9.55 12.98
N ILE A 29 1.65 9.02 14.17
CA ILE A 29 1.85 9.73 15.44
C ILE A 29 3.32 10.08 15.65
N LEU A 30 4.22 9.09 15.48
CA LEU A 30 5.66 9.29 15.62
C LEU A 30 6.19 10.30 14.59
N LEU A 31 5.73 10.25 13.34
CA LEU A 31 6.09 11.22 12.31
C LEU A 31 5.61 12.63 12.67
N GLY A 32 4.38 12.78 13.16
CA GLY A 32 3.83 14.05 13.63
C GLY A 32 4.66 14.64 14.77
N VAL A 33 4.96 13.85 15.80
CA VAL A 33 5.83 14.27 16.92
C VAL A 33 7.22 14.65 16.40
N CYS A 34 7.80 13.84 15.51
CA CYS A 34 9.09 14.16 14.90
C CYS A 34 9.04 15.46 14.10
N GLY A 35 7.96 15.71 13.39
CA GLY A 35 7.76 16.92 12.60
C GLY A 35 7.66 18.17 13.48
N VAL A 36 6.87 18.13 14.56
CA VAL A 36 6.76 19.22 15.55
C VAL A 36 8.13 19.56 16.13
N LEU A 37 8.85 18.56 16.65
CA LEU A 37 10.17 18.76 17.23
C LEU A 37 11.18 19.29 16.19
N SER A 38 11.09 18.83 14.95
CA SER A 38 11.95 19.32 13.85
C SER A 38 11.66 20.76 13.48
N ALA A 39 10.38 21.13 13.42
CA ALA A 39 9.93 22.49 13.16
C ALA A 39 10.40 23.46 14.26
N ILE A 40 10.22 23.10 15.53
CA ILE A 40 10.67 23.92 16.68
C ILE A 40 12.19 24.13 16.65
N LEU A 41 12.95 23.05 16.40
CA LEU A 41 14.41 23.13 16.35
C LEU A 41 14.91 23.97 15.17
N LEU A 42 14.28 23.86 14.00
CA LEU A 42 14.63 24.68 12.84
C LEU A 42 14.23 26.15 13.04
N TRP A 43 13.10 26.41 13.72
CA TRP A 43 12.65 27.76 14.05
C TRP A 43 13.61 28.47 15.00
N ARG A 44 14.05 27.76 16.06
CA ARG A 44 14.95 28.30 17.09
C ARG A 44 16.40 28.38 16.63
N TYR A 45 16.84 27.43 15.82
CA TYR A 45 18.21 27.34 15.31
C TYR A 45 18.18 27.22 13.77
N PRO A 46 17.87 28.32 13.05
CA PRO A 46 17.92 28.35 11.60
C PRO A 46 19.38 28.31 11.17
N GLU A 47 19.94 27.12 11.02
CA GLU A 47 21.31 26.97 10.55
C GLU A 47 21.45 27.28 9.05
N PRO A 48 22.60 27.83 8.62
CA PRO A 48 22.86 28.15 7.23
C PRO A 48 22.94 26.92 6.30
N THR A 49 22.91 25.70 6.84
CA THR A 49 22.92 24.41 6.14
C THR A 49 21.51 23.86 5.86
N GLY A 50 20.47 24.46 6.45
CA GLY A 50 19.09 24.13 6.13
C GLY A 50 18.79 24.50 4.68
N THR A 51 18.64 23.49 3.82
CA THR A 51 18.00 23.71 2.54
C THR A 51 16.63 24.32 2.82
N GLY A 52 16.18 25.26 1.99
CA GLY A 52 14.76 25.56 1.93
C GLY A 52 13.93 24.32 1.61
N LEU A 53 12.76 24.50 1.01
CA LEU A 53 11.98 23.35 0.56
C LEU A 53 12.83 22.44 -0.36
N PRO A 54 12.87 21.11 -0.12
CA PRO A 54 13.48 20.17 -1.04
C PRO A 54 12.96 20.34 -2.46
N PRO A 55 13.72 19.89 -3.49
CA PRO A 55 13.21 19.84 -4.84
C PRO A 55 11.85 19.15 -4.88
N SER A 56 10.96 19.67 -5.72
CA SER A 56 9.57 19.23 -5.94
C SER A 56 8.58 19.34 -4.77
N THR A 57 8.97 19.80 -3.58
CA THR A 57 8.02 19.98 -2.46
C THR A 57 6.84 20.89 -2.81
N GLY A 58 7.05 21.95 -3.60
CA GLY A 58 5.94 22.80 -4.05
C GLY A 58 4.91 22.04 -4.90
N VAL A 59 5.37 21.14 -5.78
CA VAL A 59 4.48 20.30 -6.60
C VAL A 59 3.76 19.27 -5.73
N TRP A 60 4.45 18.69 -4.73
CA TRP A 60 3.82 17.80 -3.76
C TRP A 60 2.77 18.50 -2.89
N LEU A 61 2.96 19.78 -2.55
CA LEU A 61 1.93 20.56 -1.84
C LEU A 61 0.70 20.80 -2.72
N LEU A 62 0.89 21.05 -4.02
CA LEU A 62 -0.23 21.13 -4.98
C LEU A 62 -0.94 19.79 -5.13
N PHE A 63 -0.19 18.68 -5.18
CA PHE A 63 -0.75 17.33 -5.17
C PHE A 63 -1.56 17.06 -3.89
N LEU A 64 -1.06 17.42 -2.71
CA LEU A 64 -1.81 17.29 -1.46
C LEU A 64 -3.05 18.17 -1.43
N ALA A 65 -2.98 19.39 -1.95
CA ALA A 65 -4.15 20.27 -2.05
C ALA A 65 -5.21 19.66 -2.98
N TYR A 66 -4.79 19.11 -4.12
CA TYR A 66 -5.67 18.39 -5.04
C TYR A 66 -6.35 17.19 -4.35
N VAL A 67 -5.57 16.30 -3.72
CA VAL A 67 -6.12 15.15 -2.98
C VAL A 67 -7.05 15.63 -1.86
N GLY A 68 -6.70 16.70 -1.14
CA GLY A 68 -7.49 17.26 -0.04
C GLY A 68 -8.81 17.91 -0.47
N ILE A 69 -8.88 18.49 -1.66
CA ILE A 69 -10.15 18.92 -2.26
C ILE A 69 -10.97 17.67 -2.65
N TRP A 70 -10.31 16.69 -3.27
CA TRP A 70 -10.97 15.48 -3.76
C TRP A 70 -11.50 14.56 -2.65
N THR A 71 -10.93 14.60 -1.44
CA THR A 71 -11.46 13.86 -0.29
C THR A 71 -12.88 14.27 0.11
N ARG A 72 -13.39 15.41 -0.39
CA ARG A 72 -14.76 15.88 -0.13
C ARG A 72 -15.79 15.26 -1.05
N PHE A 73 -15.32 14.74 -2.18
CA PHE A 73 -16.14 14.13 -3.22
C PHE A 73 -15.91 12.62 -3.34
N GLY A 74 -14.79 12.11 -2.83
CA GLY A 74 -14.48 10.68 -2.76
C GLY A 74 -15.10 9.96 -1.55
N ILE A 75 -14.66 8.71 -1.33
CA ILE A 75 -15.11 7.87 -0.22
C ILE A 75 -14.48 8.38 1.09
N PRO A 76 -15.25 8.97 2.03
CA PRO A 76 -14.70 9.86 3.05
C PRO A 76 -13.55 9.26 3.90
N TYR A 77 -13.72 8.04 4.40
CA TYR A 77 -12.70 7.38 5.22
C TYR A 77 -11.44 7.02 4.42
N ASP A 78 -11.62 6.47 3.23
CA ASP A 78 -10.52 5.96 2.40
C ASP A 78 -9.72 7.11 1.80
N SER A 79 -10.40 8.17 1.37
CA SER A 79 -9.76 9.37 0.85
C SER A 79 -9.01 10.14 1.94
N ASP A 80 -9.60 10.27 3.15
CA ASP A 80 -8.91 10.85 4.30
C ASP A 80 -7.65 10.04 4.67
N LEU A 81 -7.71 8.71 4.61
CA LEU A 81 -6.58 7.84 4.92
C LEU A 81 -5.45 8.00 3.88
N GLN A 82 -5.78 8.11 2.59
CA GLN A 82 -4.78 8.39 1.55
C GLN A 82 -4.15 9.78 1.74
N LEU A 83 -4.95 10.80 2.06
CA LEU A 83 -4.43 12.14 2.37
C LEU A 83 -3.48 12.11 3.57
N ALA A 84 -3.81 11.36 4.62
CA ALA A 84 -2.95 11.18 5.79
C ALA A 84 -1.62 10.51 5.45
N ARG A 85 -1.65 9.47 4.60
CA ARG A 85 -0.45 8.77 4.11
C ARG A 85 0.44 9.71 3.29
N PHE A 86 -0.10 10.39 2.29
CA PHE A 86 0.68 11.33 1.48
C PHE A 86 1.25 12.49 2.32
N SER A 87 0.48 13.00 3.27
CA SER A 87 0.93 14.03 4.20
C SER A 87 2.07 13.55 5.10
N GLY A 88 1.97 12.32 5.62
CA GLY A 88 3.03 11.69 6.41
C GLY A 88 4.33 11.49 5.61
N LEU A 89 4.21 11.08 4.33
CA LEU A 89 5.35 10.94 3.42
C LEU A 89 6.00 12.29 3.10
N LEU A 90 5.22 13.33 2.81
CA LEU A 90 5.78 14.67 2.56
C LEU A 90 6.47 15.23 3.81
N LEU A 91 5.89 15.00 4.99
CA LEU A 91 6.50 15.38 6.26
C LEU A 91 7.82 14.64 6.49
N LEU A 92 7.86 13.33 6.25
CA LEU A 92 9.09 12.54 6.33
C LEU A 92 10.15 13.03 5.34
N PHE A 93 9.77 13.34 4.10
CA PHE A 93 10.67 13.88 3.09
C PHE A 93 11.35 15.17 3.58
N TRP A 94 10.55 16.08 4.13
CA TRP A 94 11.05 17.32 4.71
C TRP A 94 11.93 17.07 5.94
N ILE A 95 11.51 16.24 6.90
CA ILE A 95 12.33 15.88 8.08
C ILE A 95 13.71 15.39 7.62
N LEU A 96 13.76 14.41 6.72
CA LEU A 96 15.02 13.80 6.31
C LEU A 96 15.90 14.73 5.48
N SER A 97 15.32 15.64 4.70
CA SER A 97 16.12 16.67 4.01
C SER A 97 16.77 17.64 4.99
N GLN A 98 16.07 18.02 6.07
CA GLN A 98 16.62 18.94 7.07
C GLN A 98 17.70 18.28 7.94
N TRP A 99 17.48 17.04 8.35
CA TRP A 99 18.41 16.33 9.24
C TRP A 99 19.57 15.66 8.50
N GLY A 100 19.37 15.25 7.24
CA GLY A 100 20.42 14.71 6.39
C GLY A 100 21.54 15.72 6.11
N ALA A 101 21.23 17.01 6.11
CA ALA A 101 22.20 18.08 5.91
C ALA A 101 23.20 18.25 7.08
N ARG A 102 22.94 17.64 8.25
CA ARG A 102 23.70 17.90 9.48
C ARG A 102 24.79 16.86 9.73
N GLY A 103 26.03 17.22 9.39
CA GLY A 103 27.23 16.45 9.71
C GLY A 103 27.23 15.04 9.10
N ASP A 104 27.82 14.09 9.81
CA ASP A 104 27.97 12.69 9.36
C ASP A 104 26.83 11.76 9.81
N ARG A 105 25.71 12.34 10.28
CA ARG A 105 24.57 11.57 10.80
C ARG A 105 23.92 10.68 9.75
N TRP A 106 24.03 11.03 8.47
CA TRP A 106 23.58 10.21 7.36
C TRP A 106 24.26 8.83 7.32
N LYS A 107 25.53 8.73 7.77
CA LYS A 107 26.27 7.45 7.83
C LYS A 107 25.61 6.48 8.80
N TRP A 108 25.19 6.97 9.96
CA TRP A 108 24.50 6.17 10.98
C TRP A 108 23.14 5.69 10.51
N LEU A 109 22.31 6.60 9.98
CA LEU A 109 20.98 6.23 9.50
C LEU A 109 21.07 5.24 8.34
N LEU A 110 21.94 5.51 7.36
CA LEU A 110 22.12 4.61 6.22
C LEU A 110 22.73 3.27 6.65
N GLY A 111 23.68 3.28 7.59
CA GLY A 111 24.23 2.05 8.18
C GLY A 111 23.17 1.20 8.88
N LEU A 112 22.32 1.82 9.72
CA LEU A 112 21.22 1.10 10.37
C LEU A 112 20.19 0.56 9.37
N LEU A 113 19.91 1.29 8.28
CA LEU A 113 19.03 0.81 7.21
C LEU A 113 19.64 -0.39 6.47
N LEU A 114 20.91 -0.31 6.09
CA LEU A 114 21.62 -1.42 5.44
C LEU A 114 21.70 -2.66 6.34
N LEU A 115 21.93 -2.45 7.63
CA LEU A 115 21.89 -3.52 8.63
C LEU A 115 20.48 -4.14 8.70
N SER A 116 19.44 -3.32 8.81
CA SER A 116 18.04 -3.78 8.82
C SER A 116 17.69 -4.59 7.56
N VAL A 117 18.06 -4.11 6.38
CA VAL A 117 17.87 -4.81 5.10
C VAL A 117 18.62 -6.14 5.09
N SER A 118 19.86 -6.18 5.59
CA SER A 118 20.65 -7.40 5.68
C SER A 118 20.03 -8.44 6.62
N ILE A 119 19.53 -8.01 7.79
CA ILE A 119 18.84 -8.90 8.74
C ILE A 119 17.53 -9.41 8.10
N MET A 120 16.78 -8.55 7.41
CA MET A 120 15.57 -8.96 6.69
C MET A 120 15.86 -9.96 5.57
N ALA A 121 16.97 -9.78 4.85
CA ALA A 121 17.44 -10.71 3.82
C ALA A 121 17.71 -12.10 4.41
N TRP A 122 18.44 -12.17 5.52
CA TRP A 122 18.66 -13.43 6.23
C TRP A 122 17.38 -14.03 6.78
N TYR A 123 16.51 -13.22 7.38
CA TYR A 123 15.22 -13.68 7.86
C TYR A 123 14.40 -14.36 6.76
N ALA A 124 14.35 -13.75 5.57
CA ALA A 124 13.66 -14.32 4.41
C ALA A 124 14.29 -15.65 3.93
N VAL A 125 15.62 -15.75 3.93
CA VAL A 125 16.36 -16.98 3.58
C VAL A 125 16.08 -18.09 4.60
N ILE A 126 16.09 -17.77 5.90
CA ILE A 126 15.81 -18.74 6.98
C ILE A 126 14.39 -19.26 6.89
N LEU A 127 13.40 -18.39 6.66
CA LEU A 127 12.00 -18.81 6.48
C LEU A 127 11.85 -19.76 5.29
N ASN A 128 12.44 -19.40 4.14
CA ASN A 128 12.40 -20.23 2.94
C ASN A 128 13.08 -21.59 3.18
N ALA A 129 14.26 -21.61 3.79
CA ALA A 129 15.00 -22.85 4.09
C ALA A 129 14.27 -23.77 5.08
N ARG A 130 13.47 -23.21 6.00
CA ARG A 130 12.66 -23.97 6.96
C ARG A 130 11.29 -24.40 6.41
N GLY A 131 10.93 -24.04 5.18
CA GLY A 131 9.59 -24.33 4.66
C GLY A 131 8.49 -23.55 5.40
N SER A 132 8.81 -22.43 6.06
CA SER A 132 7.86 -21.70 6.91
C SER A 132 7.23 -20.50 6.20
N ASN A 133 5.91 -20.43 6.23
CA ASN A 133 5.12 -19.29 5.78
C ASN A 133 4.78 -18.30 6.92
N MET A 134 5.27 -18.53 8.14
CA MET A 134 4.95 -17.72 9.31
C MET A 134 5.78 -16.43 9.35
N ILE A 135 5.10 -15.28 9.28
CA ILE A 135 5.72 -13.95 9.31
C ILE A 135 5.64 -13.39 10.73
N LEU A 136 6.80 -13.19 11.36
CA LEU A 136 6.99 -12.64 12.72
C LEU A 136 6.12 -13.26 13.82
N TRP A 137 5.62 -14.48 13.60
CA TRP A 137 4.66 -15.17 14.49
C TRP A 137 3.33 -14.43 14.64
N LEU A 138 3.06 -13.48 13.72
CA LEU A 138 1.84 -12.66 13.71
C LEU A 138 0.81 -13.20 12.73
N MET A 139 1.25 -13.73 11.59
CA MET A 139 0.37 -14.26 10.57
C MET A 139 1.08 -15.25 9.65
N GLU A 140 0.29 -16.17 9.09
CA GLU A 140 0.70 -17.01 7.98
C GLU A 140 0.51 -16.27 6.66
N ARG A 141 1.49 -16.39 5.75
CA ARG A 141 1.42 -15.81 4.42
C ARG A 141 0.37 -16.55 3.58
N PRO A 142 -0.40 -15.86 2.72
CA PRO A 142 -1.35 -16.51 1.82
C PRO A 142 -0.72 -17.60 0.95
N ASP A 143 -1.42 -18.73 0.81
CA ASP A 143 -0.94 -19.94 0.11
C ASP A 143 -0.60 -19.69 -1.36
N ASP A 144 -1.28 -18.74 -2.01
CA ASP A 144 -1.03 -18.34 -3.41
C ASP A 144 0.41 -17.88 -3.67
N TYR A 145 1.12 -17.45 -2.62
CA TYR A 145 2.53 -17.08 -2.73
C TYR A 145 3.50 -18.26 -2.64
N GLY A 146 3.03 -19.44 -2.23
CA GLY A 146 3.85 -20.61 -1.97
C GLY A 146 5.05 -20.27 -1.07
N MET A 147 6.22 -20.83 -1.40
CA MET A 147 7.47 -20.62 -0.64
C MET A 147 8.30 -19.39 -1.07
N ARG A 148 7.75 -18.46 -1.86
CA ARG A 148 8.47 -17.27 -2.32
C ARG A 148 8.98 -16.43 -1.15
N ALA A 149 10.21 -15.92 -1.18
CA ALA A 149 10.75 -15.12 -0.08
C ALA A 149 10.05 -13.75 0.05
N SER A 150 9.61 -13.37 1.26
CA SER A 150 8.98 -12.07 1.53
C SER A 150 9.52 -11.34 2.78
N GLY A 151 10.43 -11.95 3.54
CA GLY A 151 10.90 -11.37 4.80
C GLY A 151 9.74 -11.07 5.75
N ALA A 152 9.73 -9.88 6.37
CA ALA A 152 8.63 -9.41 7.19
C ALA A 152 7.47 -8.78 6.39
N PHE A 153 7.58 -8.70 5.06
CA PHE A 153 6.46 -8.32 4.21
C PHE A 153 5.54 -9.51 3.96
N VAL A 154 4.24 -9.23 3.79
CA VAL A 154 3.26 -10.24 3.39
C VAL A 154 3.47 -10.66 1.93
N CYS A 155 3.69 -9.70 1.04
CA CYS A 155 3.86 -9.93 -0.39
C CYS A 155 5.35 -10.00 -0.77
N PRO A 156 5.80 -11.06 -1.48
CA PRO A 156 7.16 -11.18 -2.00
C PRO A 156 7.61 -10.02 -2.89
N ASN A 157 6.69 -9.41 -3.65
CA ASN A 157 7.04 -8.30 -4.54
C ASN A 157 7.44 -7.04 -3.75
N HIS A 158 6.77 -6.77 -2.63
CA HIS A 158 7.07 -5.62 -1.78
C HIS A 158 8.44 -5.75 -1.13
N PHE A 159 8.82 -6.97 -0.72
CA PHE A 159 10.16 -7.27 -0.24
C PHE A 159 11.22 -7.13 -1.34
N ALA A 160 10.91 -7.59 -2.55
CA ALA A 160 11.79 -7.44 -3.71
C ALA A 160 12.05 -5.96 -4.05
N GLN A 161 11.05 -5.09 -3.89
CA GLN A 161 11.26 -3.64 -4.00
C GLN A 161 12.32 -3.19 -3.00
N MET A 162 12.20 -3.55 -1.72
CA MET A 162 13.14 -3.08 -0.69
C MET A 162 14.57 -3.47 -1.05
N LEU A 163 14.79 -4.73 -1.45
CA LEU A 163 16.09 -5.20 -1.92
C LEU A 163 16.57 -4.39 -3.14
N GLY A 164 15.70 -4.21 -4.14
CA GLY A 164 15.99 -3.44 -5.36
C GLY A 164 16.34 -1.96 -5.10
N LEU A 165 15.70 -1.33 -4.11
CA LEU A 165 15.96 0.05 -3.70
C LEU A 165 17.35 0.21 -3.10
N PHE A 166 17.77 -0.73 -2.24
CA PHE A 166 19.04 -0.61 -1.52
C PHE A 166 20.24 -1.18 -2.26
N LEU A 167 20.07 -2.13 -3.19
CA LEU A 167 21.17 -2.70 -4.01
C LEU A 167 22.08 -1.64 -4.66
N PRO A 168 21.58 -0.65 -5.43
CA PRO A 168 22.44 0.36 -6.03
C PRO A 168 23.14 1.25 -4.99
N LEU A 169 22.50 1.56 -3.86
CA LEU A 169 23.11 2.33 -2.77
C LEU A 169 24.23 1.54 -2.08
N SER A 170 23.98 0.28 -1.74
CA SER A 170 24.95 -0.66 -1.17
C SER A 170 26.18 -0.79 -2.05
N LEU A 171 25.97 -0.91 -3.37
CA LEU A 171 27.05 -1.00 -4.35
C LEU A 171 27.94 0.26 -4.34
N VAL A 172 27.37 1.46 -4.47
CA VAL A 172 28.19 2.68 -4.55
C VAL A 172 28.91 2.97 -3.22
N LEU A 173 28.33 2.60 -2.08
CA LEU A 173 28.95 2.75 -0.77
C LEU A 173 30.10 1.77 -0.54
N ALA A 174 30.01 0.53 -1.04
CA ALA A 174 31.09 -0.45 -0.92
C ALA A 174 32.41 0.06 -1.55
N VAL A 175 32.29 0.78 -2.67
CA VAL A 175 33.42 1.30 -3.43
C VAL A 175 33.89 2.68 -2.93
N TYR A 176 33.01 3.47 -2.31
CA TYR A 176 33.34 4.81 -1.83
C TYR A 176 34.19 4.80 -0.55
N ARG A 177 35.47 5.17 -0.66
CA ARG A 177 36.40 5.16 0.48
C ARG A 177 36.05 6.17 1.57
N GLY A 178 35.47 7.31 1.21
CA GLY A 178 35.22 8.42 2.14
C GLY A 178 34.07 8.22 3.13
N CYS A 179 33.33 7.10 3.08
CA CYS A 179 32.31 6.79 4.09
C CYS A 179 32.84 5.99 5.29
N GLY A 180 34.12 5.61 5.28
CA GLY A 180 34.76 4.83 6.34
C GLY A 180 34.60 3.32 6.16
N LEU A 181 35.55 2.55 6.70
CA LEU A 181 35.62 1.09 6.53
C LEU A 181 34.33 0.36 6.98
N PRO A 182 33.71 0.68 8.14
CA PRO A 182 32.52 -0.04 8.59
C PRO A 182 31.35 0.03 7.60
N LEU A 183 31.05 1.23 7.08
CA LEU A 183 29.93 1.43 6.16
C LEU A 183 30.21 0.81 4.77
N ARG A 184 31.48 0.72 4.37
CA ARG A 184 31.88 0.02 3.13
C ARG A 184 31.70 -1.47 3.23
N ILE A 185 32.17 -2.08 4.33
CA ILE A 185 31.99 -3.51 4.59
C ILE A 185 30.50 -3.83 4.64
N LEU A 186 29.73 -3.04 5.39
CA LEU A 186 28.29 -3.23 5.48
C LEU A 186 27.60 -3.04 4.13
N GLY A 187 28.00 -2.06 3.32
CA GLY A 187 27.51 -1.86 1.96
C GLY A 187 27.78 -3.07 1.07
N GLY A 188 29.02 -3.58 1.04
CA GLY A 188 29.38 -4.77 0.28
C GLY A 188 28.62 -6.02 0.74
N TYR A 189 28.54 -6.21 2.06
CA TYR A 189 27.78 -7.31 2.66
C TYR A 189 26.28 -7.24 2.31
N THR A 190 25.66 -6.06 2.46
CA THR A 190 24.24 -5.85 2.14
C THR A 190 23.97 -6.12 0.66
N PHE A 191 24.88 -5.70 -0.23
CA PHE A 191 24.79 -5.98 -1.65
C PHE A 191 24.75 -7.48 -1.91
N LEU A 192 25.74 -8.22 -1.41
CA LEU A 192 25.87 -9.67 -1.65
C LEU A 192 24.72 -10.46 -1.04
N VAL A 193 24.37 -10.21 0.23
CA VAL A 193 23.31 -10.94 0.93
C VAL A 193 21.93 -10.70 0.34
N SER A 194 21.71 -9.57 -0.35
CA SER A 194 20.42 -9.23 -0.95
C SER A 194 20.17 -9.94 -2.29
N LEU A 195 21.21 -10.41 -2.99
CA LEU A 195 21.07 -10.99 -4.33
C LEU A 195 20.28 -12.31 -4.32
N TYR A 196 20.60 -13.21 -3.40
CA TYR A 196 19.95 -14.52 -3.33
C TYR A 196 18.46 -14.44 -2.93
N PRO A 197 18.07 -13.79 -1.82
CA PRO A 197 16.66 -13.59 -1.49
C PRO A 197 15.89 -12.80 -2.54
N LEU A 198 16.53 -11.90 -3.31
CA LEU A 198 15.88 -11.26 -4.46
C LEU A 198 15.43 -12.29 -5.52
N LEU A 199 16.24 -13.31 -5.81
CA LEU A 199 15.84 -14.42 -6.68
C LEU A 199 14.70 -15.24 -6.06
N LEU A 200 14.79 -15.53 -4.75
CA LEU A 200 13.77 -16.29 -4.03
C LEU A 200 12.41 -15.56 -3.94
N THR A 201 12.37 -14.23 -4.07
CA THR A 201 11.09 -13.51 -4.16
C THR A 201 10.30 -13.88 -5.42
N GLN A 202 10.98 -14.38 -6.46
CA GLN A 202 10.42 -14.65 -7.78
C GLN A 202 9.66 -13.45 -8.38
N SER A 203 10.00 -12.21 -7.97
CA SER A 203 9.37 -10.98 -8.44
C SER A 203 10.07 -10.47 -9.70
N ARG A 204 9.42 -10.61 -10.86
CA ARG A 204 9.91 -10.07 -12.14
C ARG A 204 10.11 -8.55 -12.08
N ALA A 205 9.16 -7.83 -11.47
CA ALA A 205 9.24 -6.39 -11.22
C ALA A 205 10.45 -6.04 -10.33
N GLY A 206 10.70 -6.85 -9.30
CA GLY A 206 11.88 -6.76 -8.43
C GLY A 206 13.19 -6.89 -9.19
N TRP A 207 13.28 -7.88 -10.08
CA TRP A 207 14.47 -8.10 -10.91
C TRP A 207 14.71 -6.93 -11.86
N ILE A 208 13.68 -6.49 -12.59
CA ILE A 208 13.78 -5.34 -13.51
C ILE A 208 14.21 -4.08 -12.75
N GLY A 209 13.58 -3.77 -11.61
CA GLY A 209 13.93 -2.61 -10.80
C GLY A 209 15.37 -2.66 -10.28
N ALA A 210 15.84 -3.82 -9.82
CA ALA A 210 17.22 -4.01 -9.38
C ALA A 210 18.22 -3.89 -10.54
N LEU A 211 17.92 -4.43 -11.71
CA LEU A 211 18.75 -4.33 -12.92
C LEU A 211 18.88 -2.88 -13.38
N VAL A 212 17.77 -2.14 -13.47
CA VAL A 212 17.76 -0.71 -13.81
C VAL A 212 18.56 0.09 -12.78
N GLY A 213 18.35 -0.17 -11.48
CA GLY A 213 19.08 0.50 -10.41
C GLY A 213 20.58 0.24 -10.46
N ILE A 214 21.01 -1.02 -10.43
CA ILE A 214 22.43 -1.39 -10.47
C ILE A 214 23.09 -0.88 -11.76
N GLY A 215 22.43 -1.05 -12.91
CA GLY A 215 22.92 -0.60 -14.20
C GLY A 215 23.13 0.91 -14.24
N LEU A 216 22.14 1.69 -13.77
CA LEU A 216 22.27 3.14 -13.71
C LEU A 216 23.34 3.58 -12.71
N ALA A 217 23.47 2.91 -11.56
CA ALA A 217 24.51 3.21 -10.58
C ALA A 217 25.91 3.01 -11.20
N VAL A 218 26.15 1.88 -11.84
CA VAL A 218 27.42 1.55 -12.51
C VAL A 218 27.69 2.53 -13.67
N TRP A 219 26.69 2.83 -14.49
CA TRP A 219 26.83 3.79 -15.59
C TRP A 219 27.17 5.21 -15.10
N LEU A 220 26.50 5.69 -14.06
CA LEU A 220 26.79 7.00 -13.44
C LEU A 220 28.18 7.02 -12.80
N MET A 221 28.58 5.94 -12.11
CA MET A 221 29.92 5.79 -11.53
C MET A 221 31.00 5.79 -12.61
N ALA A 222 30.78 5.09 -13.72
CA ALA A 222 31.72 4.99 -14.83
C ALA A 222 31.82 6.30 -15.63
N SER A 223 30.70 7.00 -15.81
CA SER A 223 30.64 8.32 -16.49
C SER A 223 31.54 9.37 -15.86
N ARG A 224 31.89 9.21 -14.58
CA ARG A 224 32.87 10.07 -13.87
C ARG A 224 34.26 10.04 -14.49
N LYS A 225 34.62 8.91 -15.11
CA LYS A 225 35.91 8.72 -15.79
C LYS A 225 35.84 9.13 -17.28
N GLY A 226 34.69 9.62 -17.74
CA GLY A 226 34.42 10.00 -19.13
C GLY A 226 33.53 9.02 -19.88
N MET A 227 32.89 9.50 -20.96
CA MET A 227 31.86 8.78 -21.72
C MET A 227 32.31 7.39 -22.21
N ARG A 228 33.59 7.23 -22.61
CA ARG A 228 34.15 5.93 -23.02
C ARG A 228 34.00 4.85 -21.95
N HIS A 229 34.19 5.20 -20.68
CA HIS A 229 34.05 4.27 -19.55
C HIS A 229 32.58 3.96 -19.28
N ALA A 230 31.69 4.93 -19.49
CA ALA A 230 30.25 4.72 -19.38
C ALA A 230 29.73 3.74 -20.43
N ILE A 231 30.17 3.90 -21.69
CA ILE A 231 29.85 3.00 -22.80
C ILE A 231 30.41 1.60 -22.51
N LEU A 232 31.68 1.50 -22.12
CA LEU A 232 32.29 0.21 -21.76
C LEU A 232 31.54 -0.47 -20.60
N ALA A 233 31.19 0.28 -19.55
CA ALA A 233 30.43 -0.24 -18.43
C ALA A 233 29.04 -0.72 -18.87
N ALA A 234 28.35 0.00 -19.76
CA ALA A 234 27.07 -0.43 -20.32
C ALA A 234 27.21 -1.73 -21.13
N LEU A 235 28.26 -1.88 -21.95
CA LEU A 235 28.53 -3.10 -22.71
C LEU A 235 28.85 -4.29 -21.79
N ILE A 236 29.67 -4.08 -20.76
CA ILE A 236 30.00 -5.11 -19.76
C ILE A 236 28.74 -5.54 -18.99
N LEU A 237 27.91 -4.59 -18.57
CA LEU A 237 26.64 -4.89 -17.90
C LEU A 237 25.70 -5.67 -18.81
N LEU A 238 25.58 -5.28 -20.07
CA LEU A 238 24.76 -5.99 -21.05
C LEU A 238 25.24 -7.43 -21.22
N ALA A 239 26.55 -7.63 -21.38
CA ALA A 239 27.14 -8.97 -21.47
C ALA A 239 26.95 -9.78 -20.18
N ALA A 240 27.13 -9.14 -19.01
CA ALA A 240 26.94 -9.79 -17.71
C ALA A 240 25.47 -10.19 -17.49
N PHE A 241 24.52 -9.33 -17.83
CA PHE A 241 23.09 -9.65 -17.73
C PHE A 241 22.67 -10.72 -18.72
N ALA A 242 23.19 -10.70 -19.95
CA ALA A 242 22.96 -11.77 -20.92
C ALA A 242 23.52 -13.10 -20.42
N GLY A 243 24.75 -13.12 -19.87
CA GLY A 243 25.37 -14.32 -19.29
C GLY A 243 24.62 -14.84 -18.06
N VAL A 244 24.25 -13.97 -17.12
CA VAL A 244 23.44 -14.34 -15.94
C VAL A 244 22.05 -14.82 -16.36
N GLY A 245 21.40 -14.15 -17.32
CA GLY A 245 20.12 -14.59 -17.87
C GLY A 245 20.21 -15.97 -18.53
N PHE A 246 21.23 -16.18 -19.37
CA PHE A 246 21.49 -17.46 -20.03
C PHE A 246 21.75 -18.57 -19.02
N THR A 247 22.63 -18.34 -18.04
CA THR A 247 22.94 -19.33 -16.99
C THR A 247 21.71 -19.66 -16.15
N LEU A 248 20.96 -18.65 -15.68
CA LEU A 248 19.72 -18.87 -14.93
C LEU A 248 18.66 -19.59 -15.75
N TRP A 249 18.54 -19.31 -17.04
CA TRP A 249 17.62 -20.03 -17.93
C TRP A 249 17.92 -21.53 -17.99
N HIS A 250 19.20 -21.90 -18.07
CA HIS A 250 19.61 -23.30 -18.18
C HIS A 250 19.66 -24.04 -16.83
N THR A 251 19.91 -23.32 -15.74
CA THR A 251 20.16 -23.92 -14.42
C THR A 251 19.00 -23.77 -13.43
N SER A 252 18.10 -22.79 -13.61
CA SER A 252 17.04 -22.49 -12.66
C SER A 252 15.66 -22.82 -13.22
N GLU A 253 15.06 -23.89 -12.69
CA GLU A 253 13.66 -24.22 -12.96
C GLU A 253 12.70 -23.10 -12.55
N ILE A 254 12.99 -22.44 -11.42
CA ILE A 254 12.20 -21.30 -10.91
C ILE A 254 12.11 -20.20 -11.97
N VAL A 255 13.23 -19.83 -12.59
CA VAL A 255 13.25 -18.76 -13.60
C VAL A 255 12.47 -19.18 -14.85
N ARG A 256 12.68 -20.40 -15.37
CA ARG A 256 11.93 -20.92 -16.52
C ARG A 256 10.43 -20.93 -16.27
N ALA A 257 9.99 -21.50 -15.15
CA ALA A 257 8.58 -21.59 -14.79
C ALA A 257 7.91 -20.21 -14.71
N ARG A 258 8.62 -19.19 -14.19
CA ARG A 258 8.10 -17.82 -14.10
C ARG A 258 7.97 -17.15 -15.47
N VAL A 259 8.94 -17.35 -16.36
CA VAL A 259 8.88 -16.83 -17.73
C VAL A 259 7.78 -17.53 -18.52
N GLU A 260 7.68 -18.86 -18.47
CA GLU A 260 6.64 -19.62 -19.16
C GLU A 260 5.22 -19.25 -18.69
N LYS A 261 5.02 -19.08 -17.38
CA LYS A 261 3.72 -18.63 -16.84
C LYS A 261 3.32 -17.25 -17.41
N THR A 262 4.30 -16.38 -17.67
CA THR A 262 4.06 -15.08 -18.30
C THR A 262 3.58 -15.22 -19.73
N MET A 263 4.24 -16.09 -20.50
CA MET A 263 3.91 -16.31 -21.92
C MET A 263 2.54 -16.97 -22.10
N LYS A 264 2.09 -17.77 -21.13
CA LYS A 264 0.76 -18.42 -21.12
C LYS A 264 -0.40 -17.48 -20.75
N GLY A 265 -0.13 -16.22 -20.43
CA GLY A 265 -1.13 -15.21 -20.06
C GLY A 265 -0.98 -14.76 -18.61
N ASP A 266 -0.87 -13.44 -18.42
CA ASP A 266 -0.78 -12.82 -17.10
C ASP A 266 -2.14 -12.20 -16.74
N VAL A 267 -2.67 -12.58 -15.58
CA VAL A 267 -3.92 -12.03 -15.01
C VAL A 267 -3.86 -10.49 -14.93
N ARG A 268 -2.66 -9.93 -14.77
CA ARG A 268 -2.45 -8.48 -14.75
C ARG A 268 -2.84 -7.79 -16.05
N LEU A 269 -2.73 -8.44 -17.21
CA LEU A 269 -3.12 -7.84 -18.49
C LEU A 269 -4.63 -7.59 -18.55
N GLN A 270 -5.43 -8.53 -18.02
CA GLN A 270 -6.88 -8.37 -17.91
C GLN A 270 -7.23 -7.29 -16.88
N LEU A 271 -6.58 -7.33 -15.71
CA LEU A 271 -6.72 -6.27 -14.68
C LEU A 271 -6.42 -4.87 -15.25
N TRP A 272 -5.41 -4.75 -16.12
CA TRP A 272 -5.07 -3.47 -16.75
C TRP A 272 -6.09 -3.02 -17.79
N GLN A 273 -6.70 -3.94 -18.53
CA GLN A 273 -7.80 -3.63 -19.46
C GLN A 273 -9.01 -3.10 -18.70
N ASP A 274 -9.47 -3.85 -17.70
CA ASP A 274 -10.57 -3.43 -16.81
C ASP A 274 -10.26 -2.08 -16.11
N THR A 275 -9.00 -1.85 -15.71
CA THR A 275 -8.56 -0.57 -15.13
C THR A 275 -8.59 0.57 -16.15
N LEU A 276 -8.31 0.31 -17.43
CA LEU A 276 -8.39 1.31 -18.49
C LEU A 276 -9.84 1.72 -18.76
N ASP A 277 -10.79 0.80 -18.63
CA ASP A 277 -12.21 1.12 -18.76
C ASP A 277 -12.68 2.01 -17.60
N LEU A 278 -12.24 1.72 -16.37
CA LEU A 278 -12.44 2.63 -15.22
C LEU A 278 -11.83 4.02 -15.45
N ILE A 279 -10.64 4.10 -16.06
CA ILE A 279 -10.00 5.38 -16.40
C ILE A 279 -10.80 6.15 -17.47
N GLN A 280 -11.38 5.45 -18.45
CA GLN A 280 -12.17 6.07 -19.52
C GLN A 280 -13.44 6.73 -18.99
N ASP A 281 -14.06 6.17 -17.95
CA ASP A 281 -15.25 6.74 -17.33
C ASP A 281 -14.93 7.91 -16.38
N HIS A 282 -13.70 7.97 -15.85
CA HIS A 282 -13.26 9.02 -14.93
C HIS A 282 -11.90 9.66 -15.31
N PRO A 283 -11.71 10.19 -16.53
CA PRO A 283 -10.38 10.48 -17.08
C PRO A 283 -9.68 11.67 -16.44
N VAL A 284 -10.42 12.67 -15.96
CA VAL A 284 -9.84 13.93 -15.46
C VAL A 284 -9.51 13.86 -13.97
N LEU A 285 -10.51 13.49 -13.15
CA LEU A 285 -10.42 13.51 -11.68
C LEU A 285 -10.23 12.12 -11.05
N GLY A 286 -10.46 11.05 -11.81
CA GLY A 286 -10.46 9.68 -11.29
C GLY A 286 -11.70 9.38 -10.44
N SER A 287 -11.80 8.15 -9.96
CA SER A 287 -12.93 7.66 -9.16
C SER A 287 -12.88 8.08 -7.67
N GLY A 288 -11.80 8.72 -7.21
CA GLY A 288 -11.61 9.13 -5.82
C GLY A 288 -10.37 8.53 -5.18
N PRO A 289 -9.68 9.22 -4.24
CA PRO A 289 -8.51 8.65 -3.56
C PRO A 289 -8.95 7.47 -2.68
N GLY A 290 -8.32 6.31 -2.84
CA GLY A 290 -8.65 5.08 -2.11
C GLY A 290 -9.91 4.35 -2.60
N SER A 291 -10.44 4.74 -3.77
CA SER A 291 -11.66 4.17 -4.35
C SER A 291 -11.42 2.95 -5.23
N PHE A 292 -10.19 2.68 -5.68
CA PHE A 292 -9.92 1.68 -6.73
C PHE A 292 -10.52 0.32 -6.40
N ARG A 293 -10.26 -0.19 -5.20
CA ARG A 293 -10.76 -1.49 -4.71
C ARG A 293 -12.29 -1.59 -4.67
N PHE A 294 -13.01 -0.48 -4.75
CA PHE A 294 -14.47 -0.45 -4.76
C PHE A 294 -14.99 -0.33 -6.19
N ALA A 295 -14.53 0.72 -6.88
CA ALA A 295 -14.97 1.08 -8.22
C ALA A 295 -14.57 0.03 -9.28
N TYR A 296 -13.40 -0.60 -9.14
CA TYR A 296 -12.86 -1.56 -10.10
C TYR A 296 -13.84 -2.70 -10.46
N HIS A 297 -14.62 -3.14 -9.48
CA HIS A 297 -15.47 -4.31 -9.66
C HIS A 297 -16.61 -4.12 -10.66
N ASP A 298 -17.04 -2.88 -10.90
CA ASP A 298 -18.04 -2.59 -11.93
C ASP A 298 -17.46 -2.85 -13.35
N TYR A 299 -16.14 -2.93 -13.46
CA TYR A 299 -15.37 -3.17 -14.69
C TYR A 299 -14.72 -4.56 -14.73
N GLN A 300 -14.96 -5.42 -13.73
CA GLN A 300 -14.31 -6.73 -13.66
C GLN A 300 -14.98 -7.72 -14.62
N HIS A 301 -14.44 -7.84 -15.84
CA HIS A 301 -15.08 -8.63 -16.90
C HIS A 301 -14.70 -10.11 -16.90
N VAL A 302 -13.45 -10.47 -16.53
CA VAL A 302 -12.92 -11.83 -16.81
C VAL A 302 -12.22 -12.48 -15.62
N MET A 303 -11.84 -11.74 -14.56
CA MET A 303 -11.05 -12.29 -13.46
C MET A 303 -11.85 -13.25 -12.57
N LYS A 304 -11.66 -14.56 -12.79
CA LYS A 304 -12.30 -15.66 -12.04
C LYS A 304 -11.68 -15.96 -10.67
N ASN A 305 -10.41 -15.59 -10.44
CA ASN A 305 -9.61 -16.06 -9.29
C ASN A 305 -8.98 -14.92 -8.46
N TYR A 306 -9.37 -13.67 -8.67
CA TYR A 306 -8.83 -12.52 -7.93
C TYR A 306 -10.00 -11.61 -7.56
N LEU A 307 -10.61 -11.94 -6.42
CA LEU A 307 -11.95 -11.51 -6.03
C LEU A 307 -12.03 -10.05 -5.60
N ASP A 308 -10.93 -9.52 -5.08
CA ASP A 308 -10.82 -8.15 -4.58
C ASP A 308 -9.41 -7.62 -4.89
N PRO A 309 -9.12 -7.21 -6.14
CA PRO A 309 -7.88 -6.49 -6.39
C PRO A 309 -7.91 -5.17 -5.62
N GLU A 310 -7.20 -5.15 -4.49
CA GLU A 310 -6.98 -3.90 -3.75
C GLU A 310 -6.23 -2.86 -4.60
N PHE A 311 -5.44 -3.33 -5.59
CA PHE A 311 -4.55 -2.50 -6.41
C PHE A 311 -4.43 -3.03 -7.85
N ALA A 312 -4.11 -2.15 -8.80
CA ALA A 312 -4.03 -2.47 -10.23
C ALA A 312 -2.77 -3.26 -10.66
N HIS A 313 -1.83 -3.53 -9.75
CA HIS A 313 -0.51 -4.10 -10.08
C HIS A 313 0.27 -3.30 -11.13
N ASN A 314 -0.01 -1.99 -11.22
CA ASN A 314 0.68 -0.99 -12.00
C ASN A 314 0.37 0.37 -11.35
N GLU A 315 1.37 1.00 -10.77
CA GLU A 315 1.18 2.24 -10.02
C GLU A 315 0.63 3.37 -10.90
N TYR A 316 1.05 3.43 -12.16
CA TYR A 316 0.66 4.49 -13.08
C TYR A 316 -0.82 4.39 -13.44
N LEU A 317 -1.29 3.17 -13.77
CA LEU A 317 -2.70 2.93 -14.02
C LEU A 317 -3.52 3.13 -12.73
N HIS A 318 -3.04 2.65 -11.60
CA HIS A 318 -3.76 2.79 -10.33
C HIS A 318 -3.93 4.27 -9.91
N PHE A 319 -2.86 5.07 -9.99
CA PHE A 319 -2.92 6.50 -9.69
C PHE A 319 -3.83 7.24 -10.68
N THR A 320 -3.80 6.86 -11.95
CA THR A 320 -4.69 7.46 -12.96
C THR A 320 -6.15 7.09 -12.71
N ALA A 321 -6.45 5.86 -12.30
CA ALA A 321 -7.80 5.43 -11.96
C ALA A 321 -8.36 6.19 -10.74
N GLU A 322 -7.59 6.32 -9.66
CA GLU A 322 -8.07 6.97 -8.44
C GLU A 322 -8.06 8.51 -8.51
N LEU A 323 -7.04 9.08 -9.13
CA LEU A 323 -6.74 10.52 -9.08
C LEU A 323 -6.84 11.22 -10.43
N GLY A 324 -7.15 10.49 -11.51
CA GLY A 324 -7.33 11.01 -12.85
C GLY A 324 -6.04 11.57 -13.48
N GLY A 325 -6.20 12.13 -14.68
CA GLY A 325 -5.15 12.83 -15.42
C GLY A 325 -4.48 13.94 -14.61
N VAL A 326 -5.24 14.65 -13.76
CA VAL A 326 -4.69 15.72 -12.91
C VAL A 326 -3.72 15.14 -11.87
N GLY A 327 -4.13 14.10 -11.15
CA GLY A 327 -3.31 13.49 -10.10
C GLY A 327 -2.03 12.86 -10.63
N ILE A 328 -2.13 12.08 -11.71
CA ILE A 328 -0.94 11.44 -12.32
C ILE A 328 0.02 12.49 -12.89
N THR A 329 -0.49 13.58 -13.47
CA THR A 329 0.36 14.68 -13.97
C THR A 329 1.11 15.39 -12.85
N LEU A 330 0.44 15.70 -11.75
CA LEU A 330 1.08 16.31 -10.58
C LEU A 330 2.14 15.39 -9.96
N ALA A 331 1.84 14.09 -9.84
CA ALA A 331 2.80 13.10 -9.35
C ALA A 331 4.01 12.96 -10.30
N ALA A 332 3.78 12.86 -11.60
CA ALA A 332 4.82 12.78 -12.62
C ALA A 332 5.70 14.04 -12.64
N LEU A 333 5.10 15.23 -12.51
CA LEU A 333 5.83 16.49 -12.39
C LEU A 333 6.67 16.53 -11.12
N ALA A 334 6.14 16.08 -9.98
CA ALA A 334 6.86 16.08 -8.72
C ALA A 334 8.08 15.13 -8.76
N TRP A 335 7.92 13.94 -9.33
CA TRP A 335 9.02 13.01 -9.58
C TRP A 335 10.01 13.54 -10.62
N GLY A 336 9.53 14.11 -11.72
CA GLY A 336 10.36 14.70 -12.77
C GLY A 336 11.23 15.85 -12.25
N VAL A 337 10.65 16.79 -11.52
CA VAL A 337 11.38 17.91 -10.89
C VAL A 337 12.45 17.39 -9.92
N LEU A 338 12.13 16.38 -9.11
CA LEU A 338 13.09 15.76 -8.19
C LEU A 338 14.25 15.13 -8.96
N MET A 339 13.96 14.27 -9.94
CA MET A 339 14.97 13.55 -10.72
C MET A 339 15.86 14.50 -11.53
N ILE A 340 15.29 15.54 -12.14
CA ILE A 340 16.04 16.58 -12.85
C ILE A 340 16.95 17.35 -11.88
N ALA A 341 16.44 17.72 -10.70
CA ALA A 341 17.24 18.44 -9.71
C ALA A 341 18.41 17.60 -9.19
N LEU A 342 18.19 16.33 -8.87
CA LEU A 342 19.23 15.41 -8.42
C LEU A 342 20.26 15.14 -9.53
N THR A 343 19.82 14.98 -10.77
CA THR A 343 20.70 14.78 -11.93
C THR A 343 21.57 16.01 -12.17
N ARG A 344 20.99 17.21 -12.16
CA ARG A 344 21.76 18.47 -12.28
C ARG A 344 22.78 18.63 -11.15
N ARG A 345 22.43 18.24 -9.91
CA ARG A 345 23.36 18.23 -8.78
C ARG A 345 24.47 17.20 -8.96
N PHE A 346 24.17 16.02 -9.50
CA PHE A 346 25.17 14.98 -9.74
C PHE A 346 26.28 15.47 -10.68
N TRP A 347 25.90 16.08 -11.80
CA TRP A 347 26.85 16.60 -12.79
C TRP A 347 27.62 17.84 -12.34
N LYS A 348 27.09 18.60 -11.38
CA LYS A 348 27.72 19.80 -10.80
C LYS A 348 28.45 19.58 -9.49
N ALA A 349 28.28 18.42 -8.85
CA ALA A 349 28.87 18.17 -7.55
C ALA A 349 30.39 18.14 -7.69
N ASP A 350 31.13 18.80 -6.81
CA ASP A 350 32.60 18.75 -6.80
C ASP A 350 33.14 17.71 -5.82
N ARG A 351 32.38 17.45 -4.75
CA ARG A 351 32.74 16.49 -3.70
C ARG A 351 32.40 15.08 -4.13
N ASP A 352 33.36 14.17 -4.03
CA ASP A 352 33.17 12.76 -4.38
C ASP A 352 32.03 12.10 -3.57
N ARG A 353 31.92 12.44 -2.28
CA ARG A 353 30.80 12.06 -1.41
C ARG A 353 29.45 12.35 -2.05
N ASP A 354 29.26 13.57 -2.54
CA ASP A 354 27.97 14.04 -3.03
C ASP A 354 27.64 13.35 -4.36
N ARG A 355 28.63 13.18 -5.26
CA ARG A 355 28.47 12.40 -6.50
C ARG A 355 28.09 10.95 -6.23
N VAL A 356 28.72 10.28 -5.25
CA VAL A 356 28.40 8.90 -4.86
C VAL A 356 26.97 8.78 -4.37
N LEU A 357 26.57 9.61 -3.41
CA LEU A 357 25.23 9.54 -2.84
C LEU A 357 24.16 9.93 -3.84
N LEU A 358 24.41 10.92 -4.69
CA LEU A 358 23.51 11.29 -5.79
C LEU A 358 23.40 10.17 -6.83
N GLY A 359 24.52 9.54 -7.20
CA GLY A 359 24.52 8.43 -8.17
C GLY A 359 23.75 7.21 -7.66
N GLY A 360 24.02 6.77 -6.43
CA GLY A 360 23.28 5.66 -5.82
C GLY A 360 21.81 5.99 -5.56
N GLY A 361 21.51 7.23 -5.14
CA GLY A 361 20.14 7.70 -4.92
C GLY A 361 19.32 7.76 -6.19
N LEU A 362 19.85 8.38 -7.26
CA LEU A 362 19.22 8.42 -8.59
C LEU A 362 18.94 7.01 -9.12
N ALA A 363 19.92 6.12 -8.99
CA ALA A 363 19.80 4.71 -9.35
C ALA A 363 18.69 3.99 -8.57
N ALA A 364 18.66 4.14 -7.25
CA ALA A 364 17.64 3.55 -6.39
C ALA A 364 16.22 4.02 -6.75
N LEU A 365 16.05 5.33 -6.98
CA LEU A 365 14.76 5.92 -7.35
C LEU A 365 14.34 5.51 -8.77
N ALA A 366 15.26 5.48 -9.74
CA ALA A 366 14.96 5.02 -11.11
C ALA A 366 14.56 3.54 -11.14
N GLY A 367 15.27 2.67 -10.40
CA GLY A 367 14.90 1.26 -10.25
C GLY A 367 13.51 1.07 -9.62
N THR A 368 13.17 1.93 -8.65
CA THR A 368 11.83 1.95 -8.05
C THR A 368 10.76 2.35 -9.06
N LEU A 369 10.98 3.40 -9.86
CA LEU A 369 10.03 3.81 -10.90
C LEU A 369 9.84 2.70 -11.95
N ALA A 370 10.91 2.00 -12.35
CA ALA A 370 10.80 0.84 -13.24
C ALA A 370 9.99 -0.31 -12.62
N HIS A 371 10.14 -0.58 -11.32
CA HIS A 371 9.32 -1.55 -10.60
C HIS A 371 7.82 -1.15 -10.60
N ALA A 372 7.53 0.15 -10.47
CA ALA A 372 6.17 0.72 -10.39
C ALA A 372 5.30 0.41 -11.61
N ALA A 373 5.92 0.15 -12.77
CA ALA A 373 5.19 -0.23 -13.97
C ALA A 373 4.49 -1.60 -13.84
N PHE A 374 4.91 -2.42 -12.86
CA PHE A 374 4.47 -3.80 -12.72
C PHE A 374 4.05 -4.17 -11.29
N ASP A 375 4.03 -3.21 -10.36
CA ASP A 375 3.59 -3.39 -8.98
C ASP A 375 3.18 -2.03 -8.38
N PHE A 376 2.70 -2.01 -7.13
CA PHE A 376 2.08 -0.85 -6.48
C PHE A 376 2.82 -0.44 -5.19
N GLN A 377 4.14 -0.32 -5.23
CA GLN A 377 4.93 -0.09 -4.02
C GLN A 377 4.69 1.26 -3.32
N PHE A 378 4.12 2.27 -3.99
CA PHE A 378 3.80 3.55 -3.34
C PHE A 378 2.53 3.46 -2.48
N ASN A 379 1.64 2.52 -2.80
CA ASN A 379 0.50 2.17 -1.96
C ASN A 379 0.87 1.32 -0.73
N ILE A 380 2.07 0.74 -0.74
CA ILE A 380 2.63 0.03 0.42
C ILE A 380 3.41 1.03 1.25
N TYR A 381 2.80 1.51 2.34
CA TYR A 381 3.30 2.64 3.12
C TYR A 381 4.73 2.42 3.63
N GLY A 382 5.09 1.20 4.03
CA GLY A 382 6.47 0.86 4.41
C GLY A 382 7.49 1.04 3.28
N ASN A 383 7.14 0.64 2.05
CA ASN A 383 8.00 0.86 0.88
C ASN A 383 8.06 2.35 0.52
N ALA A 384 6.93 3.04 0.53
CA ALA A 384 6.89 4.49 0.31
C ALA A 384 7.77 5.24 1.33
N VAL A 385 7.76 4.86 2.60
CA VAL A 385 8.63 5.40 3.65
C VAL A 385 10.12 5.18 3.31
N LEU A 386 10.50 4.00 2.84
CA LEU A 386 11.88 3.70 2.45
C LEU A 386 12.33 4.50 1.22
N ILE A 387 11.48 4.59 0.21
CA ILE A 387 11.72 5.36 -1.02
C ILE A 387 11.93 6.85 -0.69
N ILE A 388 11.01 7.42 0.09
CA ILE A 388 11.10 8.80 0.55
C ILE A 388 12.31 9.02 1.46
N THR A 389 12.72 7.98 2.20
CA THR A 389 13.94 8.09 3.01
C THR A 389 15.19 8.26 2.16
N VAL A 390 15.34 7.46 1.11
CA VAL A 390 16.43 7.63 0.15
C VAL A 390 16.37 9.02 -0.49
N ALA A 391 15.21 9.44 -0.98
CA ALA A 391 15.03 10.74 -1.62
C ALA A 391 15.38 11.91 -0.68
N GLY A 392 14.85 11.90 0.54
CA GLY A 392 15.05 12.95 1.55
C GLY A 392 16.50 13.03 2.01
N LEU A 393 17.13 11.89 2.29
CA LEU A 393 18.54 11.86 2.69
C LEU A 393 19.47 12.36 1.60
N VAL A 394 19.28 11.91 0.36
CA VAL A 394 20.11 12.36 -0.77
C VAL A 394 19.94 13.87 -0.99
N CYS A 395 18.70 14.39 -0.90
CA CYS A 395 18.43 15.82 -1.00
C CYS A 395 19.12 16.64 0.10
N GLY A 396 19.10 16.15 1.34
CA GLY A 396 19.68 16.81 2.51
C GLY A 396 21.20 16.77 2.53
N VAL A 397 21.81 15.59 2.33
CA VAL A 397 23.28 15.44 2.41
C VAL A 397 23.99 16.22 1.30
N THR A 398 23.36 16.32 0.12
CA THR A 398 23.93 16.99 -1.06
C THR A 398 23.40 18.41 -1.25
N ALA A 399 22.82 18.97 -0.20
CA ALA A 399 22.41 20.36 -0.13
C ALA A 399 23.57 21.32 -0.48
N PRO A 400 23.37 22.28 -1.41
CA PRO A 400 24.39 23.30 -1.65
C PRO A 400 24.50 24.25 -0.45
N ILE A 401 25.73 24.54 -0.05
CA ILE A 401 26.02 25.56 0.97
C ILE A 401 25.88 26.94 0.30
N ARG A 402 24.87 27.73 0.67
CA ARG A 402 24.69 29.12 0.17
C ARG A 402 25.39 30.14 1.10
N SER A 403 25.68 31.35 0.67
CA SER A 403 26.39 32.38 1.47
C SER A 403 25.47 33.31 2.28
N ASP A 404 24.27 33.64 1.77
CA ASP A 404 23.33 34.59 2.38
C ASP A 404 22.64 33.99 3.64
N ARG A 405 22.85 34.59 4.82
CA ARG A 405 22.33 34.08 6.11
C ARG A 405 20.91 34.56 6.43
N GLU A 406 20.56 35.80 6.13
CA GLU A 406 19.27 36.39 6.55
C GLU A 406 18.10 35.84 5.73
N ARG A 407 18.26 35.77 4.40
CA ARG A 407 17.24 35.18 3.51
C ARG A 407 16.97 33.72 3.83
N LYS A 408 17.98 33.00 4.34
CA LYS A 408 17.83 31.61 4.79
C LYS A 408 17.04 31.49 6.07
N ALA A 409 17.24 32.39 7.04
CA ALA A 409 16.51 32.35 8.29
C ALA A 409 15.00 32.53 8.07
N GLY A 410 14.61 33.45 7.19
CA GLY A 410 13.21 33.64 6.78
C GLY A 410 12.62 32.40 6.10
N ALA A 411 13.32 31.84 5.10
CA ALA A 411 12.89 30.63 4.41
C ALA A 411 12.78 29.42 5.36
N ALA A 412 13.77 29.22 6.23
CA ALA A 412 13.78 28.13 7.21
C ALA A 412 12.57 28.22 8.16
N ARG A 413 12.27 29.41 8.69
CA ARG A 413 11.10 29.65 9.54
C ARG A 413 9.78 29.39 8.80
N LEU A 414 9.64 29.84 7.55
CA LEU A 414 8.45 29.54 6.74
C LEU A 414 8.28 28.02 6.56
N THR A 415 9.34 27.30 6.19
CA THR A 415 9.24 25.84 6.04
C THR A 415 8.95 25.13 7.37
N ALA A 416 9.47 25.63 8.49
CA ALA A 416 9.15 25.12 9.81
C ALA A 416 7.67 25.35 10.17
N LEU A 417 7.09 26.49 9.83
CA LEU A 417 5.66 26.76 10.03
C LEU A 417 4.79 25.79 9.21
N LEU A 418 5.11 25.63 7.91
CA LEU A 418 4.39 24.68 7.05
C LEU A 418 4.52 23.24 7.57
N ALA A 419 5.71 22.85 8.00
CA ALA A 419 5.94 21.55 8.61
C ALA A 419 5.18 21.39 9.94
N LEU A 420 5.06 22.44 10.75
CA LEU A 420 4.30 22.40 12.00
C LEU A 420 2.81 22.16 11.74
N LEU A 421 2.22 22.87 10.76
CA LEU A 421 0.83 22.67 10.34
C LEU A 421 0.61 21.24 9.82
N LEU A 422 1.51 20.77 8.95
CA LEU A 422 1.45 19.40 8.42
C LEU A 422 1.61 18.35 9.54
N SER A 423 2.48 18.62 10.52
CA SER A 423 2.71 17.75 11.68
C SER A 423 1.47 17.66 12.57
N ALA A 424 0.80 18.80 12.82
CA ALA A 424 -0.45 18.82 13.57
C ALA A 424 -1.53 17.98 12.88
N TYR A 425 -1.69 18.14 11.57
CA TYR A 425 -2.63 17.33 10.77
C TYR A 425 -2.30 15.83 10.84
N VAL A 426 -1.04 15.44 10.60
CA VAL A 426 -0.59 14.04 10.63
C VAL A 426 -0.75 13.44 12.03
N LEU A 427 -0.43 14.20 13.08
CA LEU A 427 -0.57 13.76 14.48
C LEU A 427 -2.03 13.53 14.85
N VAL A 428 -2.91 14.52 14.60
CA VAL A 428 -4.34 14.42 14.90
C VAL A 428 -4.97 13.25 14.15
N THR A 429 -4.62 13.08 12.88
CA THR A 429 -5.15 11.98 12.06
C THR A 429 -4.63 10.62 12.53
N GLY A 430 -3.35 10.54 12.92
CA GLY A 430 -2.77 9.33 13.51
C GLY A 430 -3.44 8.93 14.83
N VAL A 431 -3.68 9.89 15.73
CA VAL A 431 -4.41 9.66 17.00
C VAL A 431 -5.86 9.23 16.73
N ARG A 432 -6.56 9.93 15.83
CA ARG A 432 -7.93 9.59 15.43
C ARG A 432 -8.02 8.16 14.89
N TYR A 433 -7.12 7.79 13.98
CA TYR A 433 -7.09 6.47 13.37
C TYR A 433 -6.78 5.37 14.39
N TRP A 434 -5.84 5.61 15.29
CA TRP A 434 -5.52 4.70 16.40
C TRP A 434 -6.73 4.49 17.33
N GLY A 435 -7.33 5.60 17.77
CA GLY A 435 -8.47 5.60 18.67
C GLY A 435 -9.65 4.82 18.09
N VAL A 436 -10.04 5.12 16.85
CA VAL A 436 -11.15 4.45 16.17
C VAL A 436 -10.90 2.96 15.99
N THR A 437 -9.69 2.57 15.57
CA THR A 437 -9.35 1.14 15.41
C THR A 437 -9.48 0.38 16.73
N ARG A 438 -9.01 0.97 17.84
CA ARG A 438 -9.10 0.37 19.17
C ARG A 438 -10.53 0.27 19.68
N VAL A 439 -11.30 1.35 19.52
CA VAL A 439 -12.70 1.38 19.95
C VAL A 439 -13.53 0.38 19.14
N LEU A 440 -13.33 0.29 17.82
CA LEU A 440 -14.01 -0.67 16.96
C LEU A 440 -13.64 -2.12 17.28
N ALA A 441 -12.38 -2.41 17.58
CA ALA A 441 -11.98 -3.74 18.04
C ALA A 441 -12.64 -4.11 19.38
N GLY A 442 -12.76 -3.13 20.29
CA GLY A 442 -13.53 -3.30 21.53
C GLY A 442 -15.02 -3.55 21.26
N ALA A 443 -15.63 -2.81 20.34
CA ALA A 443 -17.04 -2.96 19.99
C ALA A 443 -17.34 -4.35 19.40
N ASP A 444 -16.44 -4.88 18.56
CA ASP A 444 -16.57 -6.26 18.07
C ASP A 444 -16.45 -7.28 19.20
N ALA A 445 -15.51 -7.08 20.12
CA ALA A 445 -15.31 -7.98 21.25
C ALA A 445 -16.55 -7.99 22.15
N ALA A 446 -17.10 -6.81 22.46
CA ALA A 446 -18.35 -6.66 23.22
C ALA A 446 -19.55 -7.30 22.50
N THR A 447 -19.63 -7.15 21.17
CA THR A 447 -20.66 -7.80 20.35
C THR A 447 -20.55 -9.34 20.44
N ARG A 448 -19.33 -9.88 20.37
CA ARG A 448 -19.09 -11.33 20.47
C ARG A 448 -19.34 -11.88 21.88
N SER A 449 -19.07 -11.09 22.91
CA SER A 449 -19.37 -11.46 24.30
C SER A 449 -20.80 -11.17 24.73
N LEU A 450 -21.67 -10.74 23.80
CA LEU A 450 -23.08 -10.39 24.03
C LEU A 450 -23.28 -9.25 25.05
N SER A 451 -22.26 -8.43 25.30
CA SER A 451 -22.37 -7.24 26.15
C SER A 451 -22.96 -6.06 25.37
N SER A 452 -24.28 -5.93 25.44
CA SER A 452 -25.04 -4.97 24.63
C SER A 452 -24.77 -3.51 24.99
N ALA A 453 -24.69 -3.20 26.28
CA ALA A 453 -24.46 -1.82 26.76
C ALA A 453 -23.05 -1.33 26.41
N ASP A 454 -22.04 -2.21 26.55
CA ASP A 454 -20.66 -1.88 26.20
C ASP A 454 -20.52 -1.66 24.69
N ALA A 455 -21.16 -2.50 23.86
CA ALA A 455 -21.13 -2.37 22.41
C ALA A 455 -21.71 -1.02 21.96
N GLU A 456 -22.89 -0.63 22.46
CA GLU A 456 -23.54 0.65 22.15
C GLU A 456 -22.69 1.85 22.59
N GLN A 457 -22.12 1.80 23.80
CA GLN A 457 -21.24 2.85 24.30
C GLN A 457 -19.99 2.99 23.41
N LEU A 458 -19.40 1.87 22.99
CA LEU A 458 -18.22 1.86 22.13
C LEU A 458 -18.52 2.38 20.73
N PHE A 459 -19.66 2.03 20.12
CA PHE A 459 -20.08 2.63 18.83
C PHE A 459 -20.31 4.14 18.95
N SER A 460 -20.96 4.59 20.02
CA SER A 460 -21.14 6.03 20.30
C SER A 460 -19.81 6.76 20.41
N ARG A 461 -18.84 6.19 21.17
CA ARG A 461 -17.47 6.72 21.24
C ARG A 461 -16.80 6.73 19.87
N ALA A 462 -16.91 5.67 19.08
CA ALA A 462 -16.31 5.59 17.76
C ALA A 462 -16.81 6.72 16.83
N ARG A 463 -18.12 6.98 16.83
CA ARG A 463 -18.74 8.08 16.06
C ARG A 463 -18.25 9.44 16.50
N PHE A 464 -18.12 9.66 17.82
CA PHE A 464 -17.55 10.90 18.34
C PHE A 464 -16.14 11.17 17.82
N TRP A 465 -15.29 10.12 17.75
CA TRP A 465 -13.92 10.26 17.24
C TRP A 465 -13.85 10.46 15.72
N TYR A 466 -14.75 9.83 14.94
CA TYR A 466 -14.66 9.87 13.49
C TYR A 466 -16.00 9.63 12.77
N ALA A 467 -16.91 10.58 12.90
CA ALA A 467 -18.28 10.47 12.38
C ALA A 467 -18.38 10.18 10.87
N SER A 468 -17.43 10.64 10.05
CA SER A 468 -17.42 10.38 8.60
C SER A 468 -16.89 9.00 8.22
N ASN A 469 -16.45 8.19 9.19
CA ASN A 469 -16.02 6.82 8.91
C ASN A 469 -17.22 5.88 8.76
N TRP A 470 -17.65 5.68 7.51
CA TRP A 470 -18.76 4.80 7.14
C TRP A 470 -18.61 3.37 7.68
N ARG A 471 -17.38 2.88 7.91
CA ARG A 471 -17.16 1.53 8.47
C ARG A 471 -17.71 1.38 9.90
N ILE A 472 -17.78 2.48 10.65
CA ILE A 472 -18.41 2.48 11.98
C ILE A 472 -19.90 2.24 11.83
N ALA A 473 -20.56 3.01 10.95
CA ALA A 473 -21.98 2.87 10.67
C ALA A 473 -22.32 1.47 10.14
N LEU A 474 -21.50 0.90 9.26
CA LEU A 474 -21.70 -0.45 8.74
C LEU A 474 -21.70 -1.51 9.86
N ARG A 475 -20.70 -1.46 10.74
CA ARG A 475 -20.57 -2.41 11.85
C ARG A 475 -21.70 -2.30 12.86
N GLU A 476 -22.10 -1.07 13.16
CA GLU A 476 -23.20 -0.79 14.06
C GLU A 476 -24.54 -1.25 13.46
N ALA A 477 -24.76 -1.02 12.16
CA ALA A 477 -25.93 -1.52 11.45
C ALA A 477 -26.01 -3.06 11.47
N ASP A 478 -24.88 -3.73 11.26
CA ASP A 478 -24.79 -5.19 11.37
C ASP A 478 -25.08 -5.69 12.78
N TYR A 479 -24.57 -5.00 13.80
CA TYR A 479 -24.86 -5.29 15.21
C TYR A 479 -26.36 -5.17 15.51
N LEU A 480 -26.97 -4.04 15.16
CA LEU A 480 -28.39 -3.78 15.39
C LEU A 480 -29.29 -4.77 14.64
N ARG A 481 -28.98 -5.07 13.38
CA ARG A 481 -29.69 -6.07 12.57
C ARG A 481 -29.61 -7.47 13.19
N LYS A 482 -28.43 -7.90 13.61
CA LYS A 482 -28.27 -9.21 14.27
C LYS A 482 -29.04 -9.25 15.58
N ARG A 483 -29.03 -8.17 16.35
CA ARG A 483 -29.73 -8.09 17.63
C ARG A 483 -31.25 -8.07 17.48
N SER A 484 -31.78 -7.38 16.47
CA SER A 484 -33.23 -7.31 16.23
C SER A 484 -33.83 -8.69 15.93
N ALA A 485 -33.08 -9.56 15.26
CA ALA A 485 -33.51 -10.95 14.99
C ALA A 485 -33.80 -11.75 16.27
N TRP A 486 -33.11 -11.47 17.37
CA TRP A 486 -33.29 -12.14 18.67
C TRP A 486 -34.18 -11.37 19.65
N ASN A 487 -34.53 -10.12 19.34
CA ASN A 487 -35.31 -9.28 20.24
C ASN A 487 -36.78 -9.69 20.21
N ARG A 488 -37.35 -10.06 21.37
CA ARG A 488 -38.75 -10.50 21.50
C ARG A 488 -39.74 -9.35 21.66
N ASN A 489 -39.29 -8.15 22.01
CA ASN A 489 -40.15 -6.97 22.11
C ASN A 489 -40.34 -6.38 20.70
N PRO A 490 -41.58 -6.34 20.15
CA PRO A 490 -41.83 -5.87 18.79
C PRO A 490 -41.44 -4.41 18.55
N GLU A 491 -41.74 -3.51 19.49
CA GLU A 491 -41.41 -2.08 19.36
C GLU A 491 -39.89 -1.86 19.34
N MET A 492 -39.18 -2.53 20.25
CA MET A 492 -37.72 -2.44 20.31
C MET A 492 -37.06 -3.10 19.10
N ARG A 493 -37.62 -4.21 18.60
CA ARG A 493 -37.19 -4.85 17.36
C ARG A 493 -37.32 -3.88 16.19
N GLU A 494 -38.48 -3.24 16.03
CA GLU A 494 -38.73 -2.32 14.91
C GLU A 494 -37.86 -1.06 15.00
N ARG A 495 -37.65 -0.53 16.20
CA ARG A 495 -36.71 0.57 16.43
C ARG A 495 -35.29 0.20 15.99
N GLN A 496 -34.81 -0.98 16.36
CA GLN A 496 -33.47 -1.47 15.97
C GLN A 496 -33.35 -1.67 14.45
N LEU A 497 -34.41 -2.17 13.80
CA LEU A 497 -34.45 -2.33 12.34
C LEU A 497 -34.39 -0.97 11.63
N ASN A 498 -35.18 0.00 12.07
CA ASN A 498 -35.17 1.36 11.51
C ASN A 498 -33.82 2.06 11.69
N GLU A 499 -33.19 1.92 12.85
CA GLU A 499 -31.86 2.48 13.10
C GLU A 499 -30.78 1.81 12.25
N ALA A 500 -30.82 0.47 12.13
CA ALA A 500 -29.92 -0.26 11.25
C ALA A 500 -30.10 0.15 9.78
N GLU A 501 -31.33 0.32 9.32
CA GLU A 501 -31.65 0.77 7.97
C GLU A 501 -31.07 2.16 7.69
N ALA A 502 -31.30 3.11 8.60
CA ALA A 502 -30.76 4.47 8.48
C ALA A 502 -29.23 4.48 8.39
N LEU A 503 -28.55 3.61 9.16
CA LEU A 503 -27.11 3.44 9.13
C LEU A 503 -26.62 2.80 7.83
N TYR A 504 -27.27 1.76 7.31
CA TYR A 504 -26.91 1.20 6.00
C TYR A 504 -27.09 2.23 4.88
N GLN A 505 -28.17 3.01 4.90
CA GLN A 505 -28.38 4.10 3.94
C GLN A 505 -27.31 5.18 4.09
N GLN A 506 -26.87 5.49 5.31
CA GLN A 506 -25.72 6.38 5.53
C GLN A 506 -24.43 5.81 4.93
N VAL A 507 -24.19 4.50 5.07
CA VAL A 507 -23.03 3.84 4.45
C VAL A 507 -23.10 3.98 2.94
N LEU A 508 -24.23 3.70 2.31
CA LEU A 508 -24.38 3.78 0.85
C LEU A 508 -24.28 5.20 0.31
N ARG A 509 -24.66 6.22 1.09
CA ARG A 509 -24.39 7.63 0.74
C ARG A 509 -22.91 7.96 0.77
N ALA A 510 -22.13 7.34 1.65
CA ALA A 510 -20.70 7.60 1.80
C ALA A 510 -19.81 6.71 0.91
N ASN A 511 -20.25 5.47 0.64
CA ASN A 511 -19.61 4.51 -0.25
C ASN A 511 -20.72 3.78 -1.04
N PRO A 512 -21.09 4.29 -2.23
CA PRO A 512 -22.14 3.68 -3.05
C PRO A 512 -21.83 2.25 -3.48
N TRP A 513 -20.55 1.87 -3.54
CA TRP A 513 -20.08 0.54 -3.93
C TRP A 513 -20.02 -0.47 -2.78
N GLU A 514 -20.41 -0.09 -1.55
CA GLU A 514 -20.32 -0.99 -0.41
C GLU A 514 -21.38 -2.11 -0.47
N VAL A 515 -20.95 -3.27 -0.94
CA VAL A 515 -21.78 -4.47 -1.10
C VAL A 515 -22.35 -4.95 0.24
N ASN A 516 -21.56 -4.92 1.31
CA ASN A 516 -22.01 -5.44 2.61
C ASN A 516 -23.19 -4.65 3.17
N ALA A 517 -23.28 -3.35 2.88
CA ALA A 517 -24.40 -2.53 3.28
C ALA A 517 -25.69 -2.91 2.52
N ARG A 518 -25.60 -3.16 1.21
CA ARG A 518 -26.74 -3.64 0.40
C ARG A 518 -27.20 -5.03 0.84
N TYR A 519 -26.24 -5.93 1.09
CA TYR A 519 -26.55 -7.26 1.65
C TYR A 519 -27.21 -7.14 3.03
N GLY A 520 -26.70 -6.26 3.89
CA GLY A 520 -27.28 -5.97 5.21
C GLY A 520 -28.73 -5.48 5.14
N LEU A 521 -29.05 -4.58 4.18
CA LEU A 521 -30.43 -4.15 3.90
C LEU A 521 -31.33 -5.33 3.51
N SER A 522 -30.86 -6.25 2.65
CA SER A 522 -31.61 -7.47 2.33
C SER A 522 -31.92 -8.29 3.59
N GLY A 523 -30.97 -8.35 4.54
CA GLY A 523 -31.16 -9.02 5.82
C GLY A 523 -32.21 -8.36 6.72
N LEU A 524 -32.38 -7.04 6.65
CA LEU A 524 -33.45 -6.33 7.39
C LEU A 524 -34.83 -6.67 6.83
N LEU A 525 -34.98 -6.62 5.50
CA LEU A 525 -36.21 -7.01 4.81
C LEU A 525 -36.59 -8.47 5.14
N TRP A 526 -35.59 -9.36 5.21
CA TRP A 526 -35.80 -10.73 5.63
C TRP A 526 -36.39 -10.84 7.04
N ILE A 527 -35.90 -10.04 8.00
CA ILE A 527 -36.41 -10.03 9.38
C ILE A 527 -37.82 -9.43 9.44
N ARG A 528 -38.14 -8.47 8.57
CA ARG A 528 -39.49 -7.88 8.43
C ARG A 528 -40.50 -8.79 7.73
N GLY A 529 -40.06 -9.90 7.13
CA GLY A 529 -40.92 -10.81 6.37
C GLY A 529 -41.10 -10.41 4.89
N GLU A 530 -40.39 -9.39 4.42
CA GLU A 530 -40.39 -8.94 3.02
C GLU A 530 -39.40 -9.75 2.17
N GLN A 531 -39.56 -11.08 2.20
CA GLN A 531 -38.55 -12.02 1.70
C GLN A 531 -38.31 -11.96 0.19
N GLU A 532 -39.34 -11.68 -0.62
CA GLU A 532 -39.18 -11.53 -2.07
C GLU A 532 -38.32 -10.31 -2.43
N GLN A 533 -38.51 -9.17 -1.77
CA GLN A 533 -37.66 -8.00 -1.97
C GLN A 533 -36.21 -8.27 -1.51
N ALA A 534 -36.05 -8.98 -0.39
CA ALA A 534 -34.74 -9.38 0.10
C ALA A 534 -34.02 -10.32 -0.89
N LEU A 535 -34.75 -11.28 -1.46
CA LEU A 535 -34.24 -12.21 -2.46
C LEU A 535 -33.79 -11.46 -3.72
N ASP A 536 -34.62 -10.55 -4.23
CA ASP A 536 -34.29 -9.74 -5.41
C ASP A 536 -32.98 -8.95 -5.22
N ILE A 537 -32.77 -8.33 -4.04
CA ILE A 537 -31.50 -7.65 -3.74
C ILE A 537 -30.32 -8.63 -3.79
N ARG A 538 -30.44 -9.82 -3.19
CA ARG A 538 -29.36 -10.82 -3.16
C ARG A 538 -29.02 -11.34 -4.56
N LEU A 539 -30.03 -11.58 -5.40
CA LEU A 539 -29.84 -12.00 -6.79
C LEU A 539 -29.12 -10.91 -7.59
N ARG A 540 -29.57 -9.65 -7.49
CA ARG A 540 -28.91 -8.52 -8.15
C ARG A 540 -27.46 -8.34 -7.70
N LEU A 541 -27.15 -8.54 -6.41
CA LEU A 541 -25.77 -8.50 -5.93
C LEU A 541 -24.91 -9.62 -6.51
N ALA A 542 -25.44 -10.85 -6.58
CA ALA A 542 -24.76 -11.98 -7.19
C ALA A 542 -24.55 -11.79 -8.70
N GLU A 543 -25.45 -11.09 -9.39
CA GLU A 543 -25.31 -10.73 -10.80
C GLU A 543 -24.26 -9.63 -11.02
N GLN A 544 -24.27 -8.59 -10.19
CA GLN A 544 -23.28 -7.49 -10.22
C GLN A 544 -21.87 -7.96 -9.88
N ARG A 545 -21.75 -8.98 -9.00
CA ARG A 545 -20.48 -9.55 -8.57
C ARG A 545 -20.46 -11.04 -8.92
N PRO A 546 -20.36 -11.38 -10.22
CA PRO A 546 -20.50 -12.76 -10.68
C PRO A 546 -19.38 -13.66 -10.19
N PHE A 547 -18.25 -13.10 -9.78
CA PHE A 547 -17.10 -13.86 -9.28
C PHE A 547 -17.06 -13.97 -7.76
N ASP A 548 -17.90 -13.26 -7.01
CA ASP A 548 -17.91 -13.33 -5.54
C ASP A 548 -18.64 -14.59 -5.05
N ALA A 549 -17.87 -15.58 -4.59
CA ALA A 549 -18.41 -16.86 -4.12
C ALA A 549 -19.36 -16.71 -2.93
N PHE A 550 -19.13 -15.74 -2.05
CA PHE A 550 -19.99 -15.49 -0.90
C PHE A 550 -21.37 -15.01 -1.37
N LEU A 551 -21.42 -14.04 -2.28
CA LEU A 551 -22.70 -13.55 -2.82
C LEU A 551 -23.45 -14.62 -3.63
N GLN A 552 -22.73 -15.44 -4.41
CA GLN A 552 -23.35 -16.58 -5.10
C GLN A 552 -23.97 -17.57 -4.09
N ALA A 553 -23.25 -17.90 -3.01
CA ALA A 553 -23.75 -18.79 -1.98
C ALA A 553 -24.96 -18.19 -1.23
N GLU A 554 -24.92 -16.91 -0.89
CA GLU A 554 -26.00 -16.22 -0.19
C GLU A 554 -27.28 -16.08 -1.03
N ALA A 555 -27.15 -15.91 -2.35
CA ALA A 555 -28.26 -15.97 -3.29
C ALA A 555 -28.88 -17.37 -3.35
N ALA A 556 -28.04 -18.42 -3.42
CA ALA A 556 -28.50 -19.80 -3.40
C ALA A 556 -29.23 -20.16 -2.10
N VAL A 557 -28.69 -19.76 -0.94
CA VAL A 557 -29.33 -19.99 0.36
C VAL A 557 -30.68 -19.29 0.43
N ALA A 558 -30.76 -18.03 -0.03
CA ALA A 558 -32.02 -17.29 -0.06
C ALA A 558 -33.08 -17.97 -0.95
N LEU A 559 -32.70 -18.43 -2.15
CA LEU A 559 -33.58 -19.18 -3.04
C LEU A 559 -34.09 -20.47 -2.38
N ASP A 560 -33.21 -21.22 -1.72
CA ASP A 560 -33.61 -22.48 -1.07
C ASP A 560 -34.55 -22.25 0.12
N MET A 561 -34.33 -21.19 0.91
CA MET A 561 -35.23 -20.79 2.00
C MET A 561 -36.62 -20.41 1.48
N MET A 562 -36.72 -19.88 0.26
CA MET A 562 -37.98 -19.58 -0.44
C MET A 562 -38.60 -20.79 -1.13
N GLY A 563 -38.04 -21.99 -0.97
CA GLY A 563 -38.52 -23.22 -1.63
C GLY A 563 -38.14 -23.33 -3.11
N ARG A 564 -37.39 -22.38 -3.66
CA ARG A 564 -36.92 -22.34 -5.06
C ARG A 564 -35.63 -23.14 -5.24
N THR A 565 -35.61 -24.37 -4.72
CA THR A 565 -34.40 -25.20 -4.61
C THR A 565 -33.73 -25.48 -5.95
N ARG A 566 -34.49 -25.69 -7.04
CA ARG A 566 -33.92 -25.93 -8.38
C ARG A 566 -33.14 -24.71 -8.90
N GLU A 567 -33.63 -23.50 -8.62
CA GLU A 567 -32.98 -22.26 -9.00
C GLU A 567 -31.74 -21.97 -8.14
N ALA A 568 -31.69 -22.46 -6.90
CA ALA A 568 -30.54 -22.30 -6.01
C ALA A 568 -29.28 -23.06 -6.48
N ILE A 569 -29.45 -24.20 -7.14
CA ILE A 569 -28.36 -25.09 -7.56
C ILE A 569 -27.28 -24.39 -8.41
N PRO A 570 -27.60 -23.68 -9.51
CA PRO A 570 -26.58 -23.03 -10.34
C PRO A 570 -25.75 -21.98 -9.58
N TYR A 571 -26.39 -21.22 -8.68
CA TYR A 571 -25.67 -20.25 -7.84
C TYR A 571 -24.72 -20.94 -6.85
N MET A 572 -25.16 -22.01 -6.17
CA MET A 572 -24.31 -22.76 -5.25
C MET A 572 -23.18 -23.50 -5.97
N GLU A 573 -23.45 -24.03 -7.16
CA GLU A 573 -22.44 -24.66 -8.01
C GLU A 573 -21.36 -23.68 -8.43
N LYS A 574 -21.77 -22.46 -8.82
CA LYS A 574 -20.86 -21.37 -9.12
C LYS A 574 -20.03 -20.97 -7.90
N ALA A 575 -20.65 -20.82 -6.72
CA ALA A 575 -19.94 -20.53 -5.46
C ALA A 575 -18.86 -21.58 -5.16
N TRP A 576 -19.20 -22.87 -5.31
CA TRP A 576 -18.25 -23.97 -5.12
C TRP A 576 -17.12 -23.94 -6.15
N ILE A 577 -17.40 -23.70 -7.43
CA ILE A 577 -16.37 -23.60 -8.48
C ILE A 577 -15.39 -22.45 -8.17
N LEU A 578 -15.91 -21.32 -7.72
CA LEU A 578 -15.14 -20.12 -7.42
C LEU A 578 -14.25 -20.30 -6.18
N ALA A 579 -14.81 -20.73 -5.05
CA ALA A 579 -14.05 -20.83 -3.79
C ALA A 579 -13.33 -22.18 -3.60
N ARG A 580 -13.76 -23.23 -4.29
CA ARG A 580 -13.37 -24.64 -4.05
C ARG A 580 -13.52 -25.07 -2.58
N ASP A 581 -14.46 -24.45 -1.86
CA ASP A 581 -14.75 -24.73 -0.46
C ASP A 581 -15.63 -25.99 -0.32
N GLU A 582 -15.20 -26.93 0.51
CA GLU A 582 -15.93 -28.17 0.78
C GLU A 582 -17.29 -27.92 1.44
N THR A 583 -17.45 -26.79 2.14
CA THR A 583 -18.73 -26.34 2.71
C THR A 583 -19.76 -26.10 1.61
N TYR A 584 -19.40 -25.34 0.56
CA TYR A 584 -20.30 -25.10 -0.58
C TYR A 584 -20.59 -26.38 -1.35
N ARG A 585 -19.63 -27.29 -1.46
CA ARG A 585 -19.85 -28.61 -2.07
C ARG A 585 -20.89 -29.43 -1.31
N LYS A 586 -20.81 -29.46 0.03
CA LYS A 586 -21.78 -30.16 0.88
C LYS A 586 -23.18 -29.56 0.73
N GLU A 587 -23.29 -28.24 0.75
CA GLU A 587 -24.58 -27.57 0.53
C GLU A 587 -25.13 -27.83 -0.88
N LEU A 588 -24.31 -27.79 -1.92
CA LEU A 588 -24.70 -28.14 -3.28
C LEU A 588 -25.32 -29.54 -3.37
N ASN A 589 -24.70 -30.53 -2.72
CA ASN A 589 -25.20 -31.90 -2.70
C ASN A 589 -26.55 -32.00 -1.99
N LYS A 590 -26.74 -31.25 -0.89
CA LYS A 590 -28.05 -31.18 -0.20
C LYS A 590 -29.12 -30.58 -1.10
N LEU A 591 -28.82 -29.48 -1.80
CA LEU A 591 -29.75 -28.86 -2.74
C LEU A 591 -30.12 -29.82 -3.88
N LYS A 592 -29.14 -30.50 -4.48
CA LYS A 592 -29.37 -31.50 -5.54
C LYS A 592 -30.23 -32.67 -5.04
N ALA A 593 -30.01 -33.16 -3.82
CA ALA A 593 -30.84 -34.20 -3.22
C ALA A 593 -32.28 -33.71 -2.96
N LYS A 594 -32.44 -32.53 -2.35
CA LYS A 594 -33.75 -31.91 -2.08
C LYS A 594 -34.55 -31.67 -3.36
N ALA A 595 -33.91 -31.17 -4.41
CA ALA A 595 -34.55 -30.95 -5.72
C ALA A 595 -35.03 -32.23 -6.41
N LYS A 596 -34.38 -33.38 -6.15
CA LYS A 596 -34.77 -34.70 -6.69
C LYS A 596 -36.06 -35.23 -6.05
N HIS A 597 -36.33 -34.85 -4.80
CA HIS A 597 -37.53 -35.24 -4.06
C HIS A 597 -38.70 -34.25 -4.19
N ALA A 598 -38.46 -33.06 -4.74
CA ALA A 598 -39.52 -32.10 -5.07
C ALA A 598 -40.18 -32.49 -6.41
N ALA A 599 -41.46 -32.85 -6.36
CA ALA A 599 -42.27 -33.20 -7.55
C ALA A 599 -42.17 -32.09 -8.63
N PRO A 600 -42.18 -32.42 -9.92
CA PRO A 600 -42.22 -31.41 -10.97
C PRO A 600 -43.50 -30.58 -10.80
N ALA A 601 -43.36 -29.25 -10.73
CA ALA A 601 -44.50 -28.34 -10.83
C ALA A 601 -45.17 -28.61 -12.19
N GLY A 602 -46.43 -29.06 -12.12
CA GLY A 602 -47.26 -29.39 -13.28
C GLY A 602 -47.68 -28.16 -14.06
#